data_AF-A0A960SPW8-F1
#
_entry.id   AF-A0A960SPW8-F1
#
_cell.length_a   1.000
_cell.length_b   1.000
_cell.length_c   1.000
_cell.angle_alpha   90.00
_cell.angle_beta   90.00
_cell.angle_gamma   90.00
#
_symmetry.space_group_name_H-M   'P 1'
#
loop_
_entity.id
_entity.type
_entity.pdbx_description
1 polymer ?
#
loop_
_entity_poly.entity_id
_entity_poly.type
_entity_poly.pdbx_seq_one_letter_code
_entity_poly.pdbx_strand_id
1 'polypeptide(L)'
;SSRTLNVMETGQILLGFATAAVVFGPYFVGRPRDVWPSVCWREFFRGLTGPMTRRGLIRAMALPVGWMALYYGFVLHVRIHLGRWPEFGEGLHGWLVAGHYEVVRFLLVAQIASLYFLPVVLGACLLRARWRPTSVYVLVYGASVGLAWGALYLAPHAFLNRLFD
;
A
#
# COMPACT_ATOMS: atom_id res chain seq x y z
N SER A 1 27.80 8.36 20.65
CA SER A 1 26.72 8.87 19.78
C SER A 1 25.90 7.77 19.08
N SER A 2 26.20 6.47 19.26
CA SER A 2 25.51 5.36 18.57
C SER A 2 24.17 4.94 19.19
N ARG A 3 23.88 5.35 20.44
CA ARG A 3 22.64 4.97 21.14
C ARG A 3 21.44 5.84 20.76
N THR A 4 21.65 7.11 20.45
CA THR A 4 20.58 8.05 20.06
C THR A 4 20.11 7.81 18.62
N LEU A 5 21.01 7.39 17.72
CA LEU A 5 20.68 6.98 16.34
C LEU A 5 19.72 5.79 16.29
N ASN A 6 19.99 4.74 17.08
CA ASN A 6 19.13 3.54 17.13
C ASN A 6 17.70 3.82 17.64
N VAL A 7 17.55 4.73 18.61
CA VAL A 7 16.23 5.07 19.17
C VAL A 7 15.40 5.87 18.16
N MET A 8 16.04 6.74 17.37
CA MET A 8 15.37 7.53 16.33
C MET A 8 14.89 6.65 15.16
N GLU A 9 15.72 5.71 14.72
CA GLU A 9 15.37 4.70 13.71
C GLU A 9 14.20 3.82 14.16
N THR A 10 14.26 3.32 15.39
CA THR A 10 13.20 2.48 15.96
C THR A 10 11.88 3.24 16.09
N GLY A 11 11.94 4.51 16.51
CA GLY A 11 10.77 5.38 16.61
C GLY A 11 10.10 5.67 15.26
N GLN A 12 10.88 5.87 14.20
CA GLN A 12 10.37 6.11 12.86
C GLN A 12 9.75 4.86 12.23
N ILE A 13 10.37 3.69 12.44
CA ILE A 13 9.81 2.40 12.03
C ILE A 13 8.47 2.14 12.74
N LEU A 14 8.41 2.37 14.05
CA LEU A 14 7.18 2.24 14.83
C LEU A 14 6.11 3.23 14.40
N LEU A 15 6.48 4.47 14.05
CA LEU A 15 5.55 5.46 13.52
C LEU A 15 5.01 5.06 12.14
N GLY A 16 5.87 4.56 11.25
CA GLY A 16 5.48 4.03 9.95
C GLY A 16 4.53 2.84 10.10
N PHE A 17 4.84 1.92 11.01
CA PHE A 17 4.00 0.78 11.35
C PHE A 17 2.66 1.20 11.95
N ALA A 18 2.67 2.18 12.86
CA ALA A 18 1.46 2.73 13.47
C ALA A 18 0.60 3.46 12.43
N THR A 19 1.20 4.22 11.53
CA THR A 19 0.48 4.96 10.48
C THR A 19 -0.09 3.99 9.45
N ALA A 20 0.68 2.99 9.01
CA ALA A 20 0.20 1.92 8.15
C ALA A 20 -0.89 1.09 8.83
N ALA A 21 -0.76 0.78 10.13
CA ALA A 21 -1.79 0.09 10.91
C ALA A 21 -3.03 0.97 11.19
N VAL A 22 -2.91 2.30 11.22
CA VAL A 22 -4.07 3.20 11.37
C VAL A 22 -4.79 3.40 10.04
N VAL A 23 -4.05 3.56 8.94
CA VAL A 23 -4.61 3.78 7.59
C VAL A 23 -5.12 2.46 6.99
N PHE A 24 -4.36 1.37 7.14
CA PHE A 24 -4.67 0.06 6.55
C PHE A 24 -5.09 -0.99 7.57
N GLY A 25 -4.75 -0.86 8.85
CA GLY A 25 -5.20 -1.83 9.86
C GLY A 25 -6.73 -1.91 10.04
N PRO A 26 -7.55 -0.89 9.74
CA PRO A 26 -9.00 -1.07 9.62
C PRO A 26 -9.41 -2.07 8.53
N TYR A 27 -8.58 -2.26 7.50
CA TYR A 27 -8.79 -3.25 6.43
C TYR A 27 -8.34 -4.66 6.81
N PHE A 28 -7.37 -4.82 7.72
CA PHE A 28 -6.75 -6.12 8.04
C PHE A 28 -7.06 -6.67 9.43
N VAL A 29 -7.21 -5.83 10.46
CA VAL A 29 -7.15 -6.26 11.86
C VAL A 29 -8.51 -6.23 12.58
N GLY A 30 -9.52 -5.52 12.08
CA GLY A 30 -10.85 -5.48 12.71
C GLY A 30 -10.78 -4.98 14.16
N ARG A 31 -10.72 -3.65 14.34
CA ARG A 31 -10.65 -2.99 15.66
C ARG A 31 -12.04 -2.70 16.26
N PRO A 32 -12.13 -2.24 17.54
CA PRO A 32 -13.29 -2.41 18.42
C PRO A 32 -14.61 -1.90 17.85
N ARG A 33 -15.66 -2.63 18.21
CA ARG A 33 -16.98 -2.79 17.58
C ARG A 33 -17.85 -1.53 17.43
N ASP A 34 -17.47 -0.39 17.98
CA ASP A 34 -18.46 0.63 18.35
C ASP A 34 -18.51 1.84 17.42
N VAL A 35 -17.60 1.97 16.45
CA VAL A 35 -17.55 3.13 15.54
C VAL A 35 -17.72 2.73 14.06
N TRP A 36 -17.32 1.53 13.68
CA TRP A 36 -17.44 1.01 12.30
C TRP A 36 -17.85 -0.48 12.37
N PRO A 37 -18.82 -0.94 11.56
CA PRO A 37 -19.26 -2.33 11.61
C PRO A 37 -18.07 -3.24 11.35
N SER A 38 -17.71 -4.07 12.35
CA SER A 38 -16.61 -5.03 12.27
C SER A 38 -16.72 -5.81 10.97
N VAL A 39 -15.65 -5.84 10.17
CA VAL A 39 -15.63 -6.58 8.91
C VAL A 39 -15.79 -8.07 9.24
N CYS A 40 -17.03 -8.56 9.16
CA CYS A 40 -17.30 -9.98 9.27
C CYS A 40 -16.69 -10.63 8.03
N TRP A 41 -15.49 -11.21 8.17
CA TRP A 41 -14.77 -11.83 7.07
C TRP A 41 -15.64 -12.84 6.31
N ARG A 42 -16.51 -13.57 7.01
CA ARG A 42 -17.50 -14.47 6.38
C ARG A 42 -18.44 -13.74 5.44
N GLU A 43 -18.99 -12.60 5.84
CA GLU A 43 -19.91 -11.81 5.02
C GLU A 43 -19.16 -11.10 3.89
N PHE A 44 -17.94 -10.64 4.14
CA PHE A 44 -17.06 -10.10 3.11
C PHE A 44 -16.80 -11.12 2.01
N PHE A 45 -16.35 -12.33 2.35
CA PHE A 45 -16.13 -13.40 1.38
C PHE A 45 -17.42 -13.89 0.72
N ARG A 46 -18.54 -13.92 1.47
CA ARG A 46 -19.85 -14.29 0.90
C ARG A 46 -20.34 -13.24 -0.10
N GLY A 47 -20.09 -11.95 0.17
CA GLY A 47 -20.35 -10.84 -0.75
C GLY A 47 -19.44 -10.84 -1.99
N LEU A 48 -18.20 -11.32 -1.87
CA LEU A 48 -17.27 -11.49 -2.99
C LEU A 48 -17.64 -12.64 -3.95
N THR A 49 -18.36 -13.66 -3.45
CA THR A 49 -18.90 -14.76 -4.27
C THR A 49 -20.31 -14.48 -4.81
N GLY A 50 -20.93 -13.37 -4.39
CA GLY A 50 -22.24 -12.93 -4.84
C GLY A 50 -22.18 -12.07 -6.11
N PRO A 51 -23.31 -11.43 -6.51
CA PRO A 51 -23.33 -10.52 -7.66
C PRO A 51 -22.32 -9.37 -7.49
N MET A 52 -21.72 -8.93 -8.59
CA MET A 52 -20.71 -7.86 -8.55
C MET A 52 -21.28 -6.59 -7.92
N THR A 53 -20.59 -6.07 -6.91
CA THR A 53 -20.97 -4.84 -6.23
C THR A 53 -19.95 -3.74 -6.48
N ARG A 54 -20.44 -2.53 -6.77
CA ARG A 54 -19.59 -1.33 -6.95
C ARG A 54 -18.70 -1.07 -5.71
N ARG A 55 -19.23 -1.33 -4.51
CA ARG A 55 -18.50 -1.19 -3.24
C ARG A 55 -17.34 -2.19 -3.14
N GLY A 56 -17.52 -3.43 -3.60
CA GLY A 56 -16.45 -4.44 -3.61
C GLY A 56 -15.30 -4.05 -4.55
N LEU A 57 -15.63 -3.48 -5.72
CA LEU A 57 -14.63 -2.99 -6.68
C LEU A 57 -13.81 -1.83 -6.10
N ILE A 58 -14.47 -0.85 -5.48
CA ILE A 58 -13.79 0.28 -4.83
C ILE A 58 -12.85 -0.22 -3.72
N ARG A 59 -13.29 -1.18 -2.90
CA ARG A 59 -12.46 -1.76 -1.84
C ARG A 59 -11.24 -2.50 -2.38
N ALA A 60 -11.39 -3.22 -3.49
CA ALA A 60 -10.25 -3.86 -4.14
C ALA A 60 -9.22 -2.81 -4.59
N MET A 61 -9.65 -1.73 -5.24
CA MET A 61 -8.73 -0.69 -5.71
C MET A 61 -8.14 0.19 -4.61
N ALA A 62 -8.77 0.24 -3.42
CA ALA A 62 -8.39 1.17 -2.36
C ALA A 62 -6.92 1.05 -1.93
N LEU A 63 -6.38 -0.16 -1.85
CA LEU A 63 -4.99 -0.38 -1.43
C LEU A 63 -3.96 0.08 -2.48
N PRO A 64 -4.00 -0.40 -3.75
CA PRO A 64 -3.03 0.05 -4.76
C PRO A 64 -3.18 1.54 -5.10
N VAL A 65 -4.41 2.06 -5.16
CA VAL A 65 -4.66 3.49 -5.42
C VAL A 65 -4.24 4.35 -4.24
N GLY A 66 -4.54 3.92 -3.02
CA GLY A 66 -4.12 4.63 -1.80
C GLY A 66 -2.60 4.68 -1.67
N TRP A 67 -1.92 3.57 -2.00
CA TRP A 67 -0.46 3.56 -2.06
C TRP A 67 0.09 4.50 -3.12
N MET A 68 -0.48 4.52 -4.35
CA MET A 68 -0.07 5.49 -5.38
C MET A 68 -0.23 6.93 -4.91
N ALA A 69 -1.35 7.26 -4.27
CA ALA A 69 -1.59 8.60 -3.74
C ALA A 69 -0.55 8.98 -2.67
N LEU A 70 -0.19 8.05 -1.78
CA LEU A 70 0.88 8.25 -0.81
C LEU A 70 2.24 8.42 -1.48
N TYR A 71 2.56 7.61 -2.49
CA TYR A 71 3.83 7.69 -3.23
C TYR A 71 3.97 9.03 -3.96
N TYR A 72 2.97 9.44 -4.75
CA TYR A 72 3.03 10.73 -5.43
C TYR A 72 2.92 11.91 -4.46
N GLY A 73 2.18 11.76 -3.36
CA GLY A 73 2.18 12.72 -2.27
C GLY A 73 3.57 12.91 -1.67
N PHE A 74 4.35 11.83 -1.50
CA PHE A 74 5.74 11.90 -1.08
C PHE A 74 6.61 12.65 -2.10
N VAL A 75 6.52 12.29 -3.38
CA VAL A 75 7.27 12.93 -4.46
C VAL A 75 6.98 14.43 -4.50
N LEU A 76 5.70 14.82 -4.38
CA LEU A 76 5.30 16.22 -4.34
C LEU A 76 5.81 16.93 -3.09
N HIS A 77 5.71 16.29 -1.91
CA HIS A 77 6.18 16.83 -0.64
C HIS A 77 7.68 17.12 -0.68
N VAL A 78 8.48 16.19 -1.23
CA VAL A 78 9.92 16.37 -1.43
C VAL A 78 10.21 17.48 -2.44
N ARG A 79 9.48 17.53 -3.56
CA ARG A 79 9.64 18.57 -4.58
C ARG A 79 9.36 19.98 -4.04
N ILE A 80 8.31 20.13 -3.23
CA ILE A 80 7.96 21.41 -2.61
C ILE A 80 9.02 21.81 -1.58
N HIS A 81 9.48 20.87 -0.75
CA HIS A 81 10.45 21.15 0.30
C HIS A 81 11.84 21.53 -0.24
N LEU A 82 12.30 20.88 -1.31
CA LEU A 82 13.60 21.15 -1.92
C LEU A 82 13.57 22.24 -2.99
N GLY A 83 12.39 22.55 -3.56
CA GLY A 83 12.25 23.41 -4.75
C GLY A 83 12.83 22.81 -6.04
N ARG A 84 13.56 21.70 -5.93
CA ARG A 84 14.25 20.98 -7.00
C ARG A 84 14.00 19.47 -6.87
N TRP A 85 14.45 18.70 -7.86
CA TRP A 85 14.46 17.24 -7.74
C TRP A 85 15.62 16.82 -6.83
N PRO A 86 15.42 15.85 -5.92
CA PRO A 86 16.49 15.40 -5.03
C PRO A 86 17.60 14.74 -5.83
N GLU A 87 18.84 14.97 -5.41
CA GLU A 87 20.00 14.23 -5.94
C GLU A 87 20.12 12.86 -5.26
N PHE A 88 20.80 11.94 -5.94
CA PHE A 88 21.05 10.61 -5.40
C PHE A 88 21.86 10.71 -4.09
N GLY A 89 21.41 10.04 -3.03
CA GLY A 89 22.05 10.07 -1.72
C GLY A 89 21.78 11.31 -0.87
N GLU A 90 21.04 12.32 -1.36
CA GLU A 90 20.79 13.57 -0.63
C GLU A 90 19.85 13.32 0.56
N GLY A 91 20.33 13.38 1.80
CA GLY A 91 19.55 13.06 2.99
C GLY A 91 18.30 13.92 3.13
N LEU A 92 17.12 13.31 3.14
CA LEU A 92 15.86 14.01 3.38
C LEU A 92 15.71 14.31 4.87
N HIS A 93 16.00 15.55 5.26
CA HIS A 93 15.97 15.97 6.66
C HIS A 93 14.53 16.37 7.05
N GLY A 94 13.99 15.74 8.09
CA GLY A 94 12.66 16.03 8.62
C GLY A 94 11.91 14.77 9.04
N TRP A 95 11.41 14.75 10.28
CA TRP A 95 10.70 13.59 10.85
C TRP A 95 9.49 13.16 10.01
N LEU A 96 8.79 14.14 9.41
CA LEU A 96 7.61 13.89 8.58
C LEU A 96 7.98 13.26 7.24
N VAL A 97 9.09 13.68 6.62
CA VAL A 97 9.57 13.13 5.35
C VAL A 97 10.10 11.70 5.56
N ALA A 98 10.82 11.45 6.66
CA ALA A 98 11.27 10.12 7.04
C ALA A 98 10.10 9.17 7.33
N GLY A 99 9.09 9.62 8.09
CA GLY A 99 7.89 8.82 8.36
C GLY A 99 7.10 8.50 7.09
N HIS A 100 6.94 9.46 6.18
CA HIS A 100 6.28 9.25 4.89
C HIS A 100 7.05 8.26 4.02
N TYR A 101 8.38 8.35 3.97
CA TYR A 101 9.24 7.39 3.27
C TYR A 101 9.07 5.97 3.80
N GLU A 102 9.10 5.76 5.12
CA GLU A 102 8.92 4.42 5.70
C GLU A 102 7.54 3.82 5.41
N VAL A 103 6.47 4.63 5.44
CA VAL A 103 5.12 4.16 5.07
C VAL A 103 5.07 3.72 3.61
N VAL A 104 5.65 4.52 2.71
CA VAL A 104 5.70 4.18 1.28
C VAL A 104 6.51 2.91 1.04
N ARG A 105 7.67 2.75 1.71
CA ARG A 105 8.54 1.58 1.63
C ARG A 105 7.87 0.32 2.16
N PHE A 106 7.21 0.41 3.32
CA PHE A 106 6.48 -0.73 3.89
C PHE A 106 5.38 -1.23 2.94
N LEU A 107 4.61 -0.30 2.37
CA LEU A 107 3.55 -0.65 1.43
C LEU A 107 4.08 -1.12 0.07
N LEU A 108 5.27 -0.69 -0.34
CA LEU A 108 5.94 -1.24 -1.53
C LEU A 108 6.21 -2.74 -1.36
N VAL A 109 6.69 -3.17 -0.19
CA VAL A 109 6.89 -4.60 0.10
C VAL A 109 5.59 -5.38 -0.04
N ALA A 110 4.47 -4.82 0.46
CA ALA A 110 3.15 -5.42 0.27
C ALA A 110 2.74 -5.47 -1.21
N GLN A 111 3.03 -4.44 -2.01
CA GLN A 111 2.78 -4.44 -3.46
C GLN A 111 3.63 -5.45 -4.22
N ILE A 112 4.90 -5.63 -3.86
CA ILE A 112 5.78 -6.68 -4.41
C ILE A 112 5.20 -8.05 -4.09
N ALA A 113 4.84 -8.31 -2.82
CA ALA A 113 4.23 -9.56 -2.42
C ALA A 113 2.93 -9.82 -3.22
N SER A 114 2.11 -8.79 -3.40
CA SER A 114 0.88 -8.89 -4.20
C SER A 114 1.12 -9.36 -5.63
N LEU A 115 2.23 -8.99 -6.29
CA LEU A 115 2.55 -9.49 -7.64
C LEU A 115 2.73 -11.02 -7.68
N TYR A 116 3.32 -11.61 -6.64
CA TYR A 116 3.51 -13.06 -6.55
C TYR A 116 2.23 -13.80 -6.15
N PHE A 117 1.45 -13.23 -5.23
CA PHE A 117 0.22 -13.87 -4.75
C PHE A 117 -0.95 -13.73 -5.73
N LEU A 118 -1.00 -12.67 -6.54
CA LEU A 118 -2.06 -12.44 -7.53
C LEU A 118 -2.32 -13.62 -8.47
N PRO A 119 -1.32 -14.18 -9.18
CA PRO A 119 -1.55 -15.28 -10.10
C PRO A 119 -2.02 -16.55 -9.37
N VAL A 120 -1.53 -16.80 -8.16
CA VAL A 120 -1.94 -17.94 -7.32
C VAL A 120 -3.40 -17.81 -6.92
N VAL A 121 -3.80 -16.65 -6.42
CA VAL A 121 -5.19 -16.36 -6.01
C VAL A 121 -6.13 -16.36 -7.21
N LEU A 122 -5.71 -15.79 -8.33
CA LEU A 122 -6.49 -15.78 -9.57
C LEU A 122 -6.70 -17.21 -10.09
N GLY A 123 -5.65 -18.03 -10.10
CA GLY A 123 -5.72 -19.45 -10.46
C GLY A 123 -6.70 -20.21 -9.56
N ALA A 124 -6.59 -20.05 -8.24
CA ALA A 124 -7.51 -20.66 -7.28
C ALA A 124 -8.98 -20.23 -7.50
N CYS A 125 -9.22 -18.97 -7.83
CA CYS A 125 -10.55 -18.45 -8.15
C CYS A 125 -11.13 -19.03 -9.44
N LEU A 126 -10.30 -19.25 -10.47
CA LEU A 126 -10.74 -19.81 -11.75
C LEU A 126 -11.04 -21.31 -11.67
N LEU A 127 -10.27 -22.06 -10.86
CA LEU A 127 -10.44 -23.50 -10.68
C LEU A 127 -11.75 -23.89 -9.95
N ARG A 128 -12.28 -23.02 -9.08
CA ARG A 128 -13.54 -23.26 -8.37
C ARG A 128 -14.68 -22.46 -8.98
N ALA A 129 -15.69 -23.14 -9.55
CA ALA A 129 -16.86 -22.51 -10.17
C ALA A 129 -17.55 -21.45 -9.28
N ARG A 130 -17.61 -21.72 -7.96
CA ARG A 130 -18.13 -20.81 -6.93
C ARG A 130 -17.37 -19.48 -6.84
N TRP A 131 -16.07 -19.47 -7.15
CA TRP A 131 -15.17 -18.32 -6.95
C TRP A 131 -14.88 -17.56 -8.25
N ARG A 132 -15.47 -18.00 -9.37
CA ARG A 132 -15.34 -17.33 -10.66
C ARG A 132 -15.76 -15.85 -10.63
N PRO A 133 -16.84 -15.43 -9.93
CA PRO A 133 -17.15 -14.00 -9.80
C PRO A 133 -16.05 -13.22 -9.05
N THR A 134 -15.33 -13.88 -8.14
CA THR A 134 -14.26 -13.28 -7.36
C THR A 134 -13.02 -12.98 -8.22
N SER A 135 -12.81 -13.72 -9.32
CA SER A 135 -11.69 -13.48 -10.24
C SER A 135 -11.68 -12.06 -10.81
N VAL A 136 -12.86 -11.46 -11.03
CA VAL A 136 -12.95 -10.09 -11.56
C VAL A 136 -12.41 -9.06 -10.56
N TYR A 137 -12.69 -9.21 -9.26
CA TYR A 137 -12.10 -8.33 -8.25
C TYR A 137 -10.58 -8.50 -8.17
N VAL A 138 -10.09 -9.74 -8.31
CA VAL A 138 -8.65 -10.03 -8.35
C VAL A 138 -8.00 -9.42 -9.59
N LEU A 139 -8.65 -9.51 -10.76
CA LEU A 139 -8.17 -8.90 -12.00
C LEU A 139 -8.12 -7.38 -11.90
N VAL A 140 -9.15 -6.73 -11.35
CA VAL A 140 -9.17 -5.27 -11.14
C VAL A 140 -8.10 -4.83 -10.15
N TYR A 141 -7.91 -5.60 -9.08
CA TYR A 141 -6.80 -5.40 -8.14
C TYR A 141 -5.45 -5.52 -8.86
N GLY A 142 -5.24 -6.57 -9.65
CA GLY A 142 -4.03 -6.79 -10.44
C GLY A 142 -3.75 -5.71 -11.46
N ALA A 143 -4.78 -5.25 -12.18
CA ALA A 143 -4.66 -4.14 -13.10
C ALA A 143 -4.24 -2.86 -12.37
N SER A 144 -4.80 -2.62 -11.19
CA SER A 144 -4.45 -1.45 -10.35
C SER A 144 -3.02 -1.55 -9.79
N VAL A 145 -2.58 -2.75 -9.39
CA VAL A 145 -1.18 -3.01 -9.01
C VAL A 145 -0.25 -2.79 -10.19
N GLY A 146 -0.58 -3.30 -11.38
CA GLY A 146 0.20 -3.09 -12.60
C GLY A 146 0.30 -1.62 -12.99
N LEU A 147 -0.80 -0.86 -12.89
CA LEU A 147 -0.80 0.59 -13.09
C LEU A 147 0.06 1.30 -12.05
N ALA A 148 -0.02 0.90 -10.78
CA ALA A 148 0.83 1.46 -9.72
C ALA A 148 2.31 1.20 -9.97
N TRP A 149 2.66 0.01 -10.46
CA TRP A 149 4.02 -0.32 -10.91
C TRP A 149 4.46 0.51 -12.10
N GLY A 150 3.63 0.65 -13.13
CA GLY A 150 3.93 1.51 -14.28
C GLY A 150 4.13 2.97 -13.86
N ALA A 151 3.32 3.46 -12.93
CA ALA A 151 3.42 4.82 -12.40
C ALA A 151 4.69 5.02 -11.55
N LEU A 152 5.13 4.00 -10.82
CA LEU A 152 6.41 4.03 -10.10
C LEU A 152 7.58 4.30 -11.08
N TYR A 153 7.59 3.68 -12.26
CA TYR A 153 8.59 3.93 -13.30
C TYR A 153 8.50 5.31 -13.97
N LEU A 154 7.38 6.02 -13.83
CA LEU A 154 7.26 7.41 -14.29
C LEU A 154 7.97 8.41 -13.35
N ALA A 155 8.27 8.00 -12.11
CA ALA A 155 8.93 8.88 -11.16
C ALA A 155 10.42 9.05 -11.50
N PRO A 156 11.05 10.17 -11.08
CA PRO A 156 12.47 10.40 -11.33
C PRO A 156 13.32 9.28 -10.73
N HIS A 157 14.34 8.83 -11.47
CA HIS A 157 15.21 7.72 -11.10
C HIS A 157 15.86 7.84 -9.70
N ALA A 158 16.10 9.07 -9.23
CA ALA A 158 16.63 9.31 -7.88
C ALA A 158 15.71 8.78 -6.77
N PHE A 159 14.38 8.84 -6.96
CA PHE A 159 13.42 8.29 -6.00
C PHE A 159 13.35 6.76 -6.07
N LEU A 160 13.41 6.21 -7.29
CA LEU A 160 13.40 4.77 -7.51
C LEU A 160 14.60 4.12 -6.83
N ASN A 161 15.81 4.62 -7.08
CA ASN A 161 17.01 4.02 -6.49
C ASN A 161 16.94 4.04 -4.97
N ARG A 162 16.55 5.18 -4.37
CA ARG A 162 16.37 5.30 -2.92
C ARG A 162 15.27 4.40 -2.35
N LEU A 163 14.31 3.96 -3.16
CA LEU A 163 13.25 3.06 -2.72
C LEU A 163 13.73 1.60 -2.64
N PHE A 164 14.75 1.26 -3.44
CA PHE A 164 15.31 -0.09 -3.56
C PHE A 164 16.67 -0.26 -2.87
N ASP A 165 17.33 0.83 -2.48
CA ASP A 165 18.50 0.85 -1.58
C ASP A 165 18.12 0.49 -0.14
#